data_AF-A0A4Y7QLT9-F1
#
_entry.id   AF-A0A4Y7QLT9-F1
#
_cell.length_a   1.000
_cell.length_b   1.000
_cell.length_c   1.000
_cell.angle_alpha   90.00
_cell.angle_beta   90.00
_cell.angle_gamma   90.00
#
_symmetry.space_group_name_H-M   'P 1'
#
loop_
_entity.id
_entity.type
_entity.pdbx_description
1 polymer ?
#
loop_
_entity_poly.entity_id
_entity_poly.type
_entity_poly.pdbx_seq_one_letter_code
_entity_poly.pdbx_strand_id
1 'polypeptide(L)'
;MIFRKKESLTDTQRRLYKFEELPNFRWVKKFGLTTKSKCVLSSANIASPDLVRELSEAGQFAELVHSFVPPKLVWRNLELLSKPDFPLEEYTAIKGTTLVSSFRGSTAGVPGFIVYRPNKQQIVVAFSGTATFMQTLNDIDAHQVRYPFGVDKNSCKVHAGFLRMYRGVRESAFTALWKALKEYETREILIAGHSMGAALSYLFILELLPLHEEHHVPNDVKVKHAVFGAPRVGNRALVQLFERTVNTFLSQRGVDSFVSNSVRAHNDGVPALPPQRFGYSHFTSEIFFLHHGCLYHIPPREREYTVFDVSHDEEGYSPALLLHPRGGHNYYNGRDMEKVGRRIKWIDGAPVSGELRSGWETKYLERLAKEKRRQASKQNANKLPAKGG
;
A
#
# COMPACT_ATOMS: atom_id res chain seq x y z
N MET A 1 30.67 -15.41 -14.18
CA MET A 1 29.46 -14.96 -14.92
C MET A 1 28.35 -15.97 -14.61
N ILE A 2 27.59 -15.77 -13.52
CA ILE A 2 26.53 -16.71 -13.12
C ILE A 2 25.30 -16.37 -13.95
N PHE A 3 25.02 -17.16 -14.98
CA PHE A 3 23.76 -17.10 -15.71
C PHE A 3 22.63 -17.45 -14.74
N ARG A 4 21.96 -16.43 -14.17
CA ARG A 4 20.68 -16.62 -13.49
C ARG A 4 19.74 -17.26 -14.52
N LYS A 5 19.40 -18.53 -14.31
CA LYS A 5 18.36 -19.26 -15.04
C LYS A 5 17.12 -18.34 -15.04
N LYS A 6 16.65 -17.91 -16.22
CA LYS A 6 15.37 -17.17 -16.32
C LYS A 6 14.33 -18.01 -15.59
N GLU A 7 13.72 -17.48 -14.54
CA GLU A 7 12.61 -18.16 -13.86
C GLU A 7 11.58 -18.56 -14.90
N SER A 8 11.36 -19.87 -15.03
CA SER A 8 10.36 -20.42 -15.94
C SER A 8 8.99 -20.15 -15.35
N LEU A 9 8.36 -19.06 -15.79
CA LEU A 9 7.00 -18.73 -15.37
C LEU A 9 6.02 -19.81 -15.83
N THR A 10 4.99 -20.06 -15.04
CA THR A 10 3.81 -20.82 -15.48
C THR A 10 2.98 -19.99 -16.47
N ASP A 11 2.08 -20.62 -17.22
CA ASP A 11 1.19 -19.88 -18.12
C ASP A 11 0.24 -18.92 -17.40
N THR A 12 -0.17 -19.30 -16.19
CA THR A 12 -0.98 -18.44 -15.31
C THR A 12 -0.20 -17.18 -14.94
N GLN A 13 1.05 -17.34 -14.50
CA GLN A 13 1.93 -16.21 -14.17
C GLN A 13 2.25 -15.35 -15.41
N ARG A 14 2.52 -15.96 -16.58
CA ARG A 14 2.75 -15.21 -17.83
C ARG A 14 1.56 -14.34 -18.20
N ARG A 15 0.33 -14.85 -18.04
CA ARG A 15 -0.89 -14.07 -18.32
C ARG A 15 -1.10 -12.98 -17.30
N LEU A 16 -0.95 -13.28 -16.01
CA LEU A 16 -1.01 -12.28 -14.94
C LEU A 16 -0.15 -11.07 -15.30
N TYR A 17 1.13 -11.29 -15.62
CA TYR A 17 2.07 -10.23 -15.98
C TYR A 17 1.79 -9.54 -17.31
N LYS A 18 1.06 -10.19 -18.23
CA LYS A 18 0.63 -9.56 -19.48
C LYS A 18 -0.49 -8.53 -19.26
N PHE A 19 -1.24 -8.67 -18.16
CA PHE A 19 -2.37 -7.79 -17.81
C PHE A 19 -1.99 -6.69 -16.81
N GLU A 20 -0.69 -6.53 -16.48
CA GLU A 20 -0.21 -5.38 -15.74
C GLU A 20 -0.35 -4.12 -16.60
N GLU A 21 -1.11 -3.16 -16.10
CA GLU A 21 -1.25 -1.82 -16.68
C GLU A 21 -0.52 -0.78 -15.82
N LEU A 22 -0.44 -1.02 -14.50
CA LEU A 22 0.22 -0.09 -13.57
C LEU A 22 1.74 -0.33 -13.48
N PRO A 23 2.53 0.75 -13.27
CA PRO A 23 3.98 0.62 -13.17
C PRO A 23 4.37 -0.17 -11.92
N ASN A 24 5.16 -1.23 -12.13
CA ASN A 24 5.69 -2.08 -11.05
C ASN A 24 7.10 -1.70 -10.58
N PHE A 25 7.71 -0.67 -11.18
CA PHE A 25 9.02 -0.11 -10.81
C PHE A 25 10.21 -1.08 -10.83
N ARG A 26 10.05 -2.28 -11.41
CA ARG A 26 11.12 -3.27 -11.56
C ARG A 26 12.34 -2.76 -12.34
N TRP A 27 12.16 -1.71 -13.14
CA TRP A 27 13.22 -1.06 -13.90
C TRP A 27 14.22 -0.31 -13.00
N VAL A 28 13.81 0.20 -11.83
CA VAL A 28 14.67 0.99 -10.92
C VAL A 28 15.95 0.22 -10.53
N LYS A 29 15.82 -1.08 -10.33
CA LYS A 29 16.96 -1.99 -10.09
C LYS A 29 17.93 -2.06 -11.27
N LYS A 30 17.43 -2.03 -12.51
CA LYS A 30 18.25 -2.07 -13.73
C LYS A 30 19.10 -0.80 -13.89
N PHE A 31 18.61 0.33 -13.38
CA PHE A 31 19.34 1.61 -13.40
C PHE A 31 20.22 1.82 -12.15
N GLY A 32 20.39 0.80 -11.30
CA GLY A 32 21.31 0.86 -10.16
C GLY A 32 20.89 1.82 -9.04
N LEU A 33 19.61 2.20 -8.97
CA LEU A 33 19.11 3.12 -7.93
C LEU A 33 18.73 2.40 -6.63
N THR A 34 18.61 1.07 -6.65
CA THR A 34 18.35 0.24 -5.47
C THR A 34 19.59 0.01 -4.64
N THR A 35 19.44 -0.03 -3.32
CA THR A 35 20.51 -0.36 -2.37
C THR A 35 20.37 -1.81 -1.91
N LYS A 36 21.39 -2.64 -2.15
CA LYS A 36 21.41 -4.05 -1.74
C LYS A 36 22.16 -4.23 -0.42
N SER A 37 21.53 -4.88 0.55
CA SER A 37 22.16 -5.27 1.82
C SER A 37 23.04 -6.51 1.66
N LYS A 38 24.07 -6.63 2.51
CA LYS A 38 24.84 -7.88 2.67
C LYS A 38 24.17 -8.87 3.63
N CYS A 39 23.18 -8.41 4.40
CA CYS A 39 22.38 -9.26 5.27
C CYS A 39 21.50 -10.19 4.43
N VAL A 40 21.51 -11.48 4.78
CA VAL A 40 20.64 -12.51 4.21
C VAL A 40 19.52 -12.74 5.22
N LEU A 41 18.27 -12.57 4.80
CA LEU A 41 17.11 -12.83 5.65
C LEU A 41 16.79 -14.34 5.63
N SER A 42 16.34 -14.85 6.77
CA SER A 42 16.04 -16.27 6.98
C SER A 42 14.77 -16.45 7.81
N SER A 43 14.42 -17.70 8.09
CA SER A 43 13.35 -18.09 9.01
C SER A 43 13.43 -17.36 10.37
N ALA A 44 14.64 -17.05 10.85
CA ALA A 44 14.86 -16.30 12.09
C ALA A 44 14.35 -14.83 12.04
N ASN A 45 14.07 -14.31 10.85
CA ASN A 45 13.54 -12.96 10.65
C ASN A 45 12.04 -12.96 10.35
N ILE A 46 11.36 -14.10 10.27
CA ILE A 46 9.95 -14.17 9.87
C ILE A 46 9.07 -13.40 10.87
N ALA A 47 8.18 -12.57 10.32
CA ALA A 47 7.15 -11.87 11.07
C ALA A 47 6.06 -12.82 11.55
N SER A 48 5.44 -12.52 12.68
CA SER A 48 4.38 -13.36 13.24
C SER A 48 3.15 -13.44 12.31
N PRO A 49 2.42 -14.57 12.30
CA PRO A 49 1.19 -14.70 11.52
C PRO A 49 0.15 -13.62 11.83
N ASP A 50 0.05 -13.18 13.09
CA ASP A 50 -0.87 -12.11 13.50
C ASP A 50 -0.50 -10.77 12.86
N LEU A 51 0.79 -10.44 12.80
CA LEU A 51 1.26 -9.22 12.15
C LEU A 51 1.03 -9.27 10.63
N VAL A 52 1.29 -10.42 10.01
CA VAL A 52 0.99 -10.63 8.58
C VAL A 52 -0.50 -10.42 8.30
N ARG A 53 -1.38 -10.95 9.16
CA ARG A 53 -2.84 -10.74 9.05
C ARG A 53 -3.20 -9.26 9.22
N GLU A 54 -2.67 -8.58 10.24
CA GLU A 54 -2.94 -7.17 10.49
C GLU A 54 -2.53 -6.28 9.31
N LEU A 55 -1.33 -6.50 8.76
CA LEU A 55 -0.85 -5.78 7.58
C LEU A 55 -1.68 -6.11 6.35
N SER A 56 -2.06 -7.38 6.15
CA SER A 56 -2.93 -7.76 5.05
C SER A 56 -4.29 -7.05 5.12
N GLU A 57 -4.89 -6.91 6.30
CA GLU A 57 -6.12 -6.14 6.50
C GLU A 57 -5.94 -4.65 6.19
N ALA A 58 -4.89 -4.02 6.72
CA ALA A 58 -4.59 -2.60 6.46
C ALA A 58 -4.33 -2.36 4.96
N GLY A 59 -3.65 -3.30 4.32
CA GLY A 59 -3.36 -3.32 2.89
C GLY A 59 -4.60 -3.28 2.03
N GLN A 60 -5.71 -3.89 2.45
CA GLN A 60 -6.97 -3.84 1.69
C GLN A 60 -7.49 -2.40 1.55
N PHE A 61 -7.37 -1.57 2.58
CA PHE A 61 -7.76 -0.15 2.52
C PHE A 61 -6.79 0.67 1.66
N ALA A 62 -5.48 0.42 1.78
CA ALA A 62 -4.46 1.08 0.96
C ALA A 62 -4.57 0.72 -0.54
N GLU A 63 -4.92 -0.52 -0.87
CA GLU A 63 -5.18 -0.97 -2.23
C GLU A 63 -6.49 -0.38 -2.79
N LEU A 64 -7.55 -0.37 -1.99
CA LEU A 64 -8.87 0.09 -2.44
C LEU A 64 -8.87 1.59 -2.73
N VAL A 65 -8.23 2.40 -1.88
CA VAL A 65 -8.10 3.85 -2.14
C VAL A 65 -7.27 4.14 -3.40
N HIS A 66 -6.40 3.20 -3.80
CA HIS A 66 -5.59 3.27 -5.02
C HIS A 66 -6.32 2.76 -6.29
N SER A 67 -7.37 1.97 -6.14
CA SER A 67 -8.02 1.23 -7.25
C SER A 67 -8.76 2.09 -8.31
N PHE A 68 -8.72 3.43 -8.21
CA PHE A 68 -9.47 4.40 -9.02
C PHE A 68 -11.00 4.22 -9.01
N VAL A 69 -11.52 3.34 -8.15
CA VAL A 69 -12.95 3.13 -7.98
C VAL A 69 -13.51 4.18 -7.02
N PRO A 70 -14.64 4.85 -7.34
CA PRO A 70 -15.28 5.77 -6.40
C PRO A 70 -15.66 5.05 -5.09
N PRO A 71 -15.22 5.53 -3.91
CA PRO A 71 -15.54 4.89 -2.63
C PRO A 71 -17.05 4.73 -2.41
N LYS A 72 -17.85 5.74 -2.73
CA LYS A 72 -19.32 5.66 -2.59
C LYS A 72 -19.93 4.48 -3.36
N LEU A 73 -19.42 4.17 -4.55
CA LEU A 73 -19.88 3.02 -5.34
C LEU A 73 -19.54 1.70 -4.63
N VAL A 74 -18.34 1.60 -4.05
CA VAL A 74 -17.91 0.41 -3.31
C VAL A 74 -18.81 0.17 -2.12
N TRP A 75 -18.98 1.16 -1.24
CA TRP A 75 -19.75 0.97 0.01
C TRP A 75 -21.26 0.82 -0.22
N ARG A 76 -21.83 1.44 -1.26
CA ARG A 76 -23.24 1.21 -1.65
C ARG A 76 -23.51 -0.23 -2.14
N ASN A 77 -22.49 -0.92 -2.66
CA ASN A 77 -22.64 -2.24 -3.28
C ASN A 77 -21.74 -3.30 -2.61
N LEU A 78 -21.30 -3.04 -1.38
CA LEU A 78 -20.22 -3.79 -0.74
C LEU A 78 -20.54 -5.28 -0.60
N GLU A 79 -21.75 -5.62 -0.15
CA GLU A 79 -22.19 -7.02 -0.01
C GLU A 79 -22.10 -7.79 -1.32
N LEU A 80 -22.61 -7.18 -2.40
CA LEU A 80 -22.64 -7.76 -3.73
C LEU A 80 -21.22 -7.88 -4.32
N LEU A 81 -20.42 -6.81 -4.23
CA LEU A 81 -19.04 -6.79 -4.73
C LEU A 81 -18.11 -7.75 -3.96
N SER A 82 -18.51 -8.18 -2.75
CA SER A 82 -17.74 -9.11 -1.91
C SER A 82 -18.14 -10.57 -2.04
N LYS A 83 -19.10 -10.91 -2.92
CA LYS A 83 -19.46 -12.31 -3.22
C LYS A 83 -18.29 -13.08 -3.84
N PRO A 84 -18.28 -14.42 -3.79
CA PRO A 84 -17.31 -15.23 -4.52
C PRO A 84 -17.28 -14.86 -6.00
N ASP A 85 -16.09 -14.80 -6.59
CA ASP A 85 -15.79 -14.36 -7.95
C ASP A 85 -16.07 -12.88 -8.29
N PHE A 86 -16.52 -12.05 -7.34
CA PHE A 86 -16.70 -10.62 -7.56
C PHE A 86 -15.41 -9.83 -7.27
N PRO A 87 -15.33 -8.52 -7.59
CA PRO A 87 -14.07 -7.77 -7.50
C PRO A 87 -13.45 -7.74 -6.10
N LEU A 88 -14.26 -7.76 -5.03
CA LEU A 88 -13.82 -7.58 -3.65
C LEU A 88 -13.86 -8.88 -2.83
N GLU A 89 -13.89 -10.06 -3.47
CA GLU A 89 -13.98 -11.36 -2.78
C GLU A 89 -12.85 -11.58 -1.76
N GLU A 90 -11.64 -11.08 -2.07
CA GLU A 90 -10.44 -11.18 -1.22
C GLU A 90 -10.32 -10.02 -0.21
N TYR A 91 -11.23 -9.05 -0.24
CA TYR A 91 -11.23 -7.88 0.62
C TYR A 91 -12.12 -8.12 1.84
N THR A 92 -11.67 -8.99 2.74
CA THR A 92 -12.44 -9.40 3.92
C THR A 92 -12.53 -8.34 5.02
N ALA A 93 -11.52 -7.47 5.15
CA ALA A 93 -11.41 -6.46 6.20
C ALA A 93 -12.36 -5.27 6.00
N ILE A 94 -12.85 -5.06 4.77
CA ILE A 94 -13.81 -4.00 4.44
C ILE A 94 -15.27 -4.45 4.68
N LYS A 95 -15.55 -5.75 4.87
CA LYS A 95 -16.90 -6.25 5.12
C LYS A 95 -17.46 -5.67 6.42
N GLY A 96 -18.71 -5.23 6.40
CA GLY A 96 -19.39 -4.65 7.57
C GLY A 96 -18.84 -3.29 8.02
N THR A 97 -18.07 -2.60 7.17
CA THR A 97 -17.54 -1.26 7.46
C THR A 97 -18.44 -0.16 6.91
N THR A 98 -18.33 1.03 7.48
CA THR A 98 -19.10 2.21 7.08
C THR A 98 -18.18 3.27 6.47
N LEU A 99 -18.47 3.70 5.24
CA LEU A 99 -17.81 4.88 4.66
C LEU A 99 -18.31 6.14 5.36
N VAL A 100 -17.46 6.79 6.15
CA VAL A 100 -17.79 8.04 6.85
C VAL A 100 -17.62 9.24 5.93
N SER A 101 -16.55 9.24 5.15
CA SER A 101 -16.25 10.31 4.19
C SER A 101 -15.34 9.82 3.08
N SER A 102 -15.48 10.43 1.91
CA SER A 102 -14.53 10.31 0.80
C SER A 102 -14.19 11.71 0.30
N PHE A 103 -12.92 11.99 0.07
CA PHE A 103 -12.44 13.30 -0.36
C PHE A 103 -11.46 13.19 -1.52
N ARG A 104 -11.26 14.29 -2.22
CA ARG A 104 -10.23 14.45 -3.24
C ARG A 104 -9.45 15.71 -2.92
N GLY A 105 -8.12 15.62 -2.98
CA GLY A 105 -7.27 16.77 -2.73
C GLY A 105 -7.45 17.84 -3.80
N SER A 106 -7.35 19.11 -3.40
CA SER A 106 -7.41 20.25 -4.31
C SER A 106 -6.28 20.26 -5.34
N THR A 107 -5.18 19.54 -5.07
CA THR A 107 -4.10 19.32 -6.02
C THR A 107 -4.15 17.91 -6.60
N ALA A 108 -4.15 17.81 -7.94
CA ALA A 108 -4.17 16.56 -8.71
C ALA A 108 -5.32 15.58 -8.37
N GLY A 109 -6.32 16.00 -7.59
CA GLY A 109 -7.49 15.19 -7.28
C GLY A 109 -7.18 13.93 -6.47
N VAL A 110 -6.08 13.92 -5.68
CA VAL A 110 -5.61 12.75 -4.92
C VAL A 110 -6.74 12.21 -4.04
N PRO A 111 -7.23 10.99 -4.26
CA PRO A 111 -8.33 10.46 -3.49
C PRO A 111 -7.88 10.04 -2.08
N GLY A 112 -8.80 10.16 -1.13
CA GLY A 112 -8.69 9.61 0.21
C GLY A 112 -10.08 9.29 0.77
N PHE A 113 -10.13 8.47 1.81
CA PHE A 113 -11.37 8.20 2.51
C PHE A 113 -11.16 7.96 4.00
N ILE A 114 -12.26 8.10 4.75
CA ILE A 114 -12.39 7.71 6.15
C ILE A 114 -13.46 6.62 6.24
N VAL A 115 -13.11 5.51 6.89
CA VAL A 115 -14.00 4.35 7.09
C VAL A 115 -14.03 4.00 8.56
N TYR A 116 -15.20 3.69 9.10
CA TYR A 116 -15.35 3.14 10.44
C TYR A 116 -15.52 1.61 10.37
N ARG A 117 -14.81 0.90 11.24
CA ARG A 117 -14.88 -0.55 11.43
C ARG A 117 -15.53 -0.86 12.78
N PRO A 118 -16.85 -1.10 12.83
CA PRO A 118 -17.57 -1.31 14.09
C PRO A 118 -16.99 -2.45 14.93
N ASN A 119 -16.61 -3.56 14.29
CA ASN A 119 -16.09 -4.75 14.97
C ASN A 119 -14.74 -4.53 15.68
N LYS A 120 -14.01 -3.45 15.37
CA LYS A 120 -12.74 -3.10 16.01
C LYS A 120 -12.78 -1.74 16.72
N GLN A 121 -13.92 -1.03 16.68
CA GLN A 121 -14.02 0.37 17.09
C GLN A 121 -12.88 1.20 16.48
N GLN A 122 -12.61 0.98 15.19
CA GLN A 122 -11.42 1.51 14.51
C GLN A 122 -11.84 2.47 13.38
N ILE A 123 -11.26 3.67 13.37
CA ILE A 123 -11.34 4.59 12.22
C ILE A 123 -10.14 4.35 11.31
N VAL A 124 -10.38 4.16 10.02
CA VAL A 124 -9.34 4.02 8.99
C VAL A 124 -9.24 5.30 8.18
N VAL A 125 -8.04 5.86 8.09
CA VAL A 125 -7.67 6.97 7.21
C VAL A 125 -6.81 6.43 6.07
N ALA A 126 -7.33 6.42 4.84
CA ALA A 126 -6.61 5.89 3.69
C ALA A 126 -6.23 6.99 2.70
N PHE A 127 -4.95 7.01 2.29
CA PHE A 127 -4.42 7.93 1.29
C PHE A 127 -3.99 7.20 0.03
N SER A 128 -4.40 7.70 -1.13
CA SER A 128 -4.08 7.10 -2.42
C SER A 128 -2.72 7.48 -2.99
N GLY A 129 -2.14 6.55 -3.76
CA GLY A 129 -1.16 6.88 -4.79
C GLY A 129 -1.76 7.67 -5.96
N THR A 130 -0.93 8.20 -6.86
CA THR A 130 -1.39 8.84 -8.11
C THR A 130 -0.86 8.11 -9.34
N ALA A 131 -1.63 8.06 -10.42
CA ALA A 131 -1.17 7.55 -11.73
C ALA A 131 0.02 8.39 -12.28
N THR A 132 0.09 9.66 -11.89
CA THR A 132 1.21 10.56 -12.22
C THR A 132 2.38 10.41 -11.25
N PHE A 133 2.48 9.33 -10.47
CA PHE A 133 3.53 9.18 -9.45
C PHE A 133 4.92 9.20 -10.08
N MET A 134 5.06 8.65 -11.29
CA MET A 134 6.28 8.79 -12.10
C MET A 134 6.59 10.25 -12.44
N GLN A 135 5.60 11.04 -12.86
CA GLN A 135 5.78 12.49 -13.08
C GLN A 135 6.09 13.20 -11.77
N THR A 136 5.46 12.81 -10.65
CA THR A 136 5.75 13.40 -9.34
C THR A 136 7.20 13.14 -8.91
N LEU A 137 7.76 11.97 -9.25
CA LEU A 137 9.16 11.62 -9.00
C LEU A 137 10.14 12.18 -10.06
N ASN A 138 9.69 12.41 -11.30
CA ASN A 138 10.53 12.82 -12.44
C ASN A 138 10.46 14.33 -12.76
N ASP A 139 9.37 15.02 -12.42
CA ASP A 139 9.17 16.46 -12.67
C ASP A 139 10.10 17.26 -11.77
N ILE A 140 11.35 17.36 -12.22
CA ILE A 140 12.32 18.41 -11.92
C ILE A 140 12.83 18.35 -10.46
N ASP A 141 13.77 17.41 -10.35
CA ASP A 141 14.74 17.15 -9.30
C ASP A 141 14.19 16.51 -8.02
N ALA A 142 15.06 15.78 -7.31
CA ALA A 142 14.84 15.33 -5.94
C ALA A 142 14.83 16.54 -4.98
N HIS A 143 14.08 17.57 -5.36
CA HIS A 143 14.10 18.89 -4.80
C HIS A 143 13.37 18.83 -3.47
N GLN A 144 14.17 18.90 -2.42
CA GLN A 144 13.68 19.01 -1.08
C GLN A 144 13.34 20.46 -0.79
N VAL A 145 12.08 20.72 -0.44
CA VAL A 145 11.65 22.01 0.10
C VAL A 145 11.62 21.94 1.62
N ARG A 146 11.65 23.11 2.26
CA ARG A 146 11.46 23.23 3.71
C ARG A 146 10.12 22.62 4.14
N TYR A 147 10.15 21.81 5.18
CA TYR A 147 8.94 21.32 5.84
C TYR A 147 8.32 22.46 6.68
N PRO A 148 7.09 22.91 6.38
CA PRO A 148 6.57 24.16 6.95
C PRO A 148 5.98 23.98 8.35
N PHE A 149 5.66 22.76 8.77
CA PHE A 149 4.90 22.47 9.99
C PHE A 149 5.77 22.02 11.18
N GLY A 150 7.09 21.97 11.02
CA GLY A 150 8.03 21.56 12.09
C GLY A 150 8.50 22.71 12.97
N VAL A 151 9.00 22.39 14.18
CA VAL A 151 9.62 23.36 15.11
C VAL A 151 11.03 23.75 14.63
N ASP A 152 11.80 22.78 14.12
CA ASP A 152 13.11 23.01 13.50
C ASP A 152 12.96 23.26 11.99
N LYS A 153 12.51 24.48 11.70
CA LYS A 153 12.08 24.85 10.35
C LYS A 153 13.23 24.97 9.34
N ASN A 154 14.49 25.02 9.77
CA ASN A 154 15.61 25.25 8.85
C ASN A 154 16.27 23.95 8.37
N SER A 155 16.26 22.88 9.19
CA SER A 155 16.92 21.61 8.86
C SER A 155 15.99 20.60 8.17
N CYS A 156 14.69 20.62 8.49
CA CYS A 156 13.73 19.64 8.00
C CYS A 156 13.33 19.93 6.55
N LYS A 157 13.66 19.00 5.64
CA LYS A 157 13.29 19.11 4.23
C LYS A 157 12.50 17.89 3.75
N VAL A 158 11.52 18.13 2.90
CA VAL A 158 10.55 17.17 2.35
C VAL A 158 10.52 17.25 0.83
N HIS A 159 10.21 16.16 0.16
CA HIS A 159 9.99 16.17 -1.29
C HIS A 159 8.89 17.18 -1.68
N ALA A 160 9.21 18.11 -2.60
CA ALA A 160 8.29 19.18 -3.02
C ALA A 160 6.94 18.65 -3.52
N GLY A 161 6.97 17.59 -4.33
CA GLY A 161 5.75 16.95 -4.85
C GLY A 161 4.89 16.34 -3.76
N PHE A 162 5.49 15.68 -2.75
CA PHE A 162 4.72 15.05 -1.67
C PHE A 162 4.09 16.11 -0.76
N LEU A 163 4.84 17.16 -0.43
CA LEU A 163 4.30 18.28 0.34
C LEU A 163 3.15 18.97 -0.41
N ARG A 164 3.29 19.17 -1.73
CA ARG A 164 2.25 19.78 -2.56
C ARG A 164 0.97 18.95 -2.58
N MET A 165 1.07 17.63 -2.80
CA MET A 165 -0.08 16.73 -2.74
C MET A 165 -0.70 16.69 -1.34
N TYR A 166 0.13 16.62 -0.31
CA TYR A 166 -0.32 16.59 1.08
C TYR A 166 -1.11 17.84 1.45
N ARG A 167 -0.61 19.04 1.10
CA ARG A 167 -1.35 20.31 1.29
C ARG A 167 -2.74 20.27 0.66
N GLY A 168 -2.87 19.65 -0.51
CA GLY A 168 -4.15 19.53 -1.20
C GLY A 168 -5.18 18.64 -0.49
N VAL A 169 -4.74 17.62 0.27
CA VAL A 169 -5.62 16.69 1.01
C VAL A 169 -5.74 16.99 2.50
N ARG A 170 -4.82 17.77 3.06
CA ARG A 170 -4.64 17.98 4.51
C ARG A 170 -5.92 18.36 5.22
N GLU A 171 -6.57 19.45 4.79
CA GLU A 171 -7.78 19.97 5.45
C GLU A 171 -8.93 18.97 5.38
N SER A 172 -9.20 18.40 4.20
CA SER A 172 -10.27 17.41 4.04
C SER A 172 -10.03 16.15 4.88
N ALA A 173 -8.78 15.70 5.01
CA ALA A 173 -8.43 14.54 5.82
C ALA A 173 -8.67 14.80 7.31
N PHE A 174 -8.20 15.93 7.86
CA PHE A 174 -8.42 16.28 9.26
C PHE A 174 -9.89 16.53 9.56
N THR A 175 -10.59 17.31 8.74
CA THR A 175 -12.03 17.56 8.91
C THR A 175 -12.84 16.26 8.91
N ALA A 176 -12.51 15.32 8.01
CA ALA A 176 -13.18 14.04 7.96
C ALA A 176 -12.83 13.13 9.14
N LEU A 177 -11.58 13.13 9.61
CA LEU A 177 -11.15 12.39 10.80
C LEU A 177 -11.86 12.91 12.06
N TRP A 178 -11.87 14.22 12.28
CA TRP A 178 -12.52 14.81 13.46
C TRP A 178 -14.04 14.60 13.46
N LYS A 179 -14.67 14.69 12.28
CA LYS A 179 -16.08 14.29 12.12
C LYS A 179 -16.28 12.84 12.57
N ALA A 180 -15.45 11.92 12.08
CA ALA A 180 -15.59 10.50 12.40
C ALA A 180 -15.38 10.22 13.90
N LEU A 181 -14.38 10.84 14.54
CA LEU A 181 -14.13 10.71 15.98
C LEU A 181 -15.28 11.26 16.84
N LYS A 182 -16.03 12.25 16.34
CA LYS A 182 -17.23 12.76 17.00
C LYS A 182 -18.44 11.84 16.83
N GLU A 183 -18.53 11.14 15.69
CA GLU A 183 -19.69 10.32 15.32
C GLU A 183 -19.61 8.88 15.84
N TYR A 184 -18.40 8.35 16.04
CA TYR A 184 -18.18 6.95 16.38
C TYR A 184 -17.30 6.76 17.62
N GLU A 185 -17.72 5.87 18.53
CA GLU A 185 -16.87 5.39 19.62
C GLU A 185 -15.64 4.69 19.03
N THR A 186 -14.48 5.30 19.23
CA THR A 186 -13.23 4.89 18.58
C THR A 186 -12.20 4.55 19.65
N ARG A 187 -11.52 3.41 19.48
CA ARG A 187 -10.37 2.99 20.29
C ARG A 187 -9.06 3.00 19.53
N GLU A 188 -9.13 3.04 18.19
CA GLU A 188 -7.95 2.99 17.35
C GLU A 188 -8.14 3.76 16.04
N ILE A 189 -7.12 4.51 15.61
CA ILE A 189 -7.04 5.12 14.29
C ILE A 189 -5.99 4.34 13.49
N LEU A 190 -6.40 3.71 12.39
CA LEU A 190 -5.50 3.08 11.42
C LEU A 190 -5.26 4.02 10.24
N ILE A 191 -4.02 4.43 10.02
CA ILE A 191 -3.61 5.24 8.89
C ILE A 191 -2.92 4.33 7.87
N ALA A 192 -3.47 4.24 6.67
CA ALA A 192 -2.99 3.33 5.63
C ALA A 192 -2.63 4.05 4.34
N GLY A 193 -1.55 3.62 3.69
CA GLY A 193 -1.10 4.21 2.43
C GLY A 193 -0.25 3.27 1.59
N HIS A 194 -0.43 3.33 0.27
CA HIS A 194 0.42 2.64 -0.70
C HIS A 194 1.10 3.66 -1.61
N SER A 195 2.36 3.41 -2.01
CA SER A 195 3.10 4.28 -2.92
C SER A 195 3.20 5.72 -2.38
N MET A 196 2.88 6.74 -3.19
CA MET A 196 2.75 8.13 -2.74
C MET A 196 1.81 8.30 -1.54
N GLY A 197 0.74 7.50 -1.43
CA GLY A 197 -0.18 7.56 -0.29
C GLY A 197 0.52 7.33 1.05
N ALA A 198 1.56 6.49 1.07
CA ALA A 198 2.43 6.32 2.24
C ALA A 198 3.23 7.57 2.58
N ALA A 199 3.68 8.33 1.58
CA ALA A 199 4.37 9.60 1.83
C ALA A 199 3.42 10.63 2.45
N LEU A 200 2.17 10.68 1.99
CA LEU A 200 1.15 11.58 2.54
C LEU A 200 0.76 11.20 3.96
N SER A 201 0.66 9.90 4.27
CA SER A 201 0.33 9.43 5.62
C SER A 201 1.43 9.75 6.64
N TYR A 202 2.72 9.67 6.25
CA TYR A 202 3.82 10.13 7.13
C TYR A 202 3.72 11.62 7.46
N LEU A 203 3.41 12.47 6.48
CA LEU A 203 3.21 13.90 6.69
C LEU A 203 1.96 14.17 7.54
N PHE A 204 0.89 13.41 7.33
CA PHE A 204 -0.32 13.46 8.14
C PHE A 204 -0.03 13.14 9.62
N ILE A 205 0.77 12.11 9.89
CA ILE A 205 1.14 11.71 11.26
C ILE A 205 2.00 12.78 11.95
N LEU A 206 2.91 13.44 11.22
CA LEU A 206 3.72 14.53 11.78
C LEU A 206 2.87 15.69 12.30
N GLU A 207 1.66 15.87 11.80
CA GLU A 207 0.71 16.88 12.26
C GLU A 207 -0.37 16.33 13.20
N LEU A 208 -0.70 15.04 13.12
CA LEU A 208 -1.70 14.39 13.96
C LEU A 208 -1.22 14.12 15.40
N LEU A 209 0.04 13.67 15.54
CA LEU A 209 0.58 13.25 16.83
C LEU A 209 1.01 14.39 17.77
N PRO A 210 1.47 15.56 17.29
CA PRO A 210 1.70 16.69 18.17
C PRO A 210 0.45 16.96 19.02
N LEU A 211 0.65 17.01 20.34
CA LEU A 211 -0.39 17.40 21.29
C LEU A 211 -0.63 18.91 21.17
N HIS A 212 -1.42 19.33 20.18
CA HIS A 212 -1.96 20.69 20.14
C HIS A 212 -3.33 20.73 20.79
N GLU A 213 -3.57 21.73 21.64
CA GLU A 213 -4.77 21.85 22.49
C GLU A 213 -6.08 21.89 21.69
N GLU A 214 -6.05 22.34 20.43
CA GLU A 214 -7.26 22.54 19.61
C GLU A 214 -7.73 21.29 18.84
N HIS A 215 -6.84 20.32 18.54
CA HIS A 215 -7.12 19.17 17.66
C HIS A 215 -6.35 17.90 18.06
N HIS A 216 -6.68 17.31 19.20
CA HIS A 216 -5.98 16.12 19.72
C HIS A 216 -6.69 14.81 19.36
N VAL A 217 -5.90 13.77 19.08
CA VAL A 217 -6.35 12.38 19.17
C VAL A 217 -6.80 12.12 20.62
N PRO A 218 -8.00 11.58 20.89
CA PRO A 218 -8.42 11.29 22.27
C PRO A 218 -7.38 10.44 23.03
N ASN A 219 -7.26 10.62 24.34
CA ASN A 219 -6.16 10.03 25.13
C ASN A 219 -6.19 8.49 25.16
N ASP A 220 -7.36 7.90 25.06
CA ASP A 220 -7.63 6.46 25.03
C ASP A 220 -7.58 5.84 23.63
N VAL A 221 -7.37 6.66 22.59
CA VAL A 221 -7.29 6.21 21.19
C VAL A 221 -5.85 5.91 20.80
N LYS A 222 -5.61 4.66 20.39
CA LYS A 222 -4.34 4.21 19.80
C LYS A 222 -4.23 4.64 18.35
N VAL A 223 -3.01 4.81 17.85
CA VAL A 223 -2.75 5.16 16.45
C VAL A 223 -1.87 4.10 15.80
N LYS A 224 -2.37 3.45 14.77
CA LYS A 224 -1.64 2.51 13.94
C LYS A 224 -1.35 3.13 12.58
N HIS A 225 -0.19 2.82 12.04
CA HIS A 225 0.20 3.23 10.70
C HIS A 225 0.73 2.02 9.93
N ALA A 226 0.23 1.80 8.73
CA ALA A 226 0.64 0.69 7.88
C ALA A 226 0.83 1.18 6.44
N VAL A 227 2.05 1.07 5.94
CA VAL A 227 2.39 1.55 4.60
C VAL A 227 3.07 0.49 3.75
N PHE A 228 2.81 0.56 2.46
CA PHE A 228 3.25 -0.42 1.47
C PHE A 228 3.96 0.28 0.32
N GLY A 229 5.21 -0.09 0.05
CA GLY A 229 5.98 0.50 -1.04
C GLY A 229 6.22 2.00 -0.88
N ALA A 230 6.46 2.43 0.36
CA ALA A 230 6.67 3.84 0.66
C ALA A 230 7.97 4.36 0.02
N PRO A 231 7.93 5.46 -0.75
CA PRO A 231 9.15 6.14 -1.17
C PRO A 231 9.83 6.83 0.03
N ARG A 232 11.07 7.28 -0.16
CA ARG A 232 11.72 8.18 0.80
C ARG A 232 11.07 9.55 0.75
N VAL A 233 10.59 10.07 1.89
CA VAL A 233 9.71 11.25 1.90
C VAL A 233 10.50 12.57 2.04
N GLY A 234 11.63 12.54 2.75
CA GLY A 234 12.44 13.73 3.01
C GLY A 234 13.81 13.38 3.56
N ASN A 235 14.48 14.38 4.14
CA ASN A 235 15.84 14.22 4.64
C ASN A 235 15.92 13.60 6.03
N ARG A 236 17.14 13.31 6.48
CA ARG A 236 17.41 12.73 7.81
C ARG A 236 16.82 13.57 8.95
N ALA A 237 16.86 14.89 8.84
CA ALA A 237 16.30 15.80 9.84
C ALA A 237 14.77 15.66 9.97
N LEU A 238 14.06 15.52 8.84
CA LEU A 238 12.62 15.24 8.84
C LEU A 238 12.31 13.87 9.46
N VAL A 239 13.12 12.84 9.17
CA VAL A 239 13.00 11.52 9.81
C VAL A 239 13.24 11.62 11.33
N GLN A 240 14.22 12.41 11.75
CA GLN A 240 14.51 12.70 13.16
C GLN A 240 13.35 13.43 13.84
N LEU A 241 12.69 14.35 13.13
CA LEU A 241 11.49 15.00 13.62
C LEU A 241 10.38 13.96 13.86
N PHE A 242 10.16 13.05 12.90
CA PHE A 242 9.18 11.96 13.06
C PHE A 242 9.52 11.05 14.24
N GLU A 243 10.77 10.58 14.34
CA GLU A 243 11.27 9.76 15.46
C GLU A 243 11.00 10.46 16.81
N ARG A 244 11.29 11.76 16.92
CA ARG A 244 11.02 12.54 18.15
C ARG A 244 9.52 12.69 18.43
N THR A 245 8.71 13.03 17.42
CA THR A 245 7.26 13.16 17.58
C THR A 245 6.64 11.87 18.10
N VAL A 246 7.03 10.73 17.54
CA VAL A 246 6.57 9.41 18.00
C VAL A 246 7.04 9.12 19.42
N ASN A 247 8.33 9.32 19.72
CA ASN A 247 8.86 9.07 21.07
C ASN A 247 8.17 9.91 22.16
N THR A 248 7.88 11.18 21.86
CA THR A 248 7.12 12.05 22.76
C THR A 248 5.71 11.51 22.99
N PHE A 249 5.01 11.14 21.92
CA PHE A 249 3.66 10.56 22.01
C PHE A 249 3.64 9.28 22.85
N LEU A 250 4.58 8.35 22.59
CA LEU A 250 4.72 7.11 23.35
C LEU A 250 5.05 7.36 24.83
N SER A 251 5.92 8.32 25.13
CA SER A 251 6.29 8.67 26.51
C SER A 251 5.09 9.23 27.30
N GLN A 252 4.17 9.90 26.62
CA GLN A 252 2.99 10.51 27.24
C GLN A 252 1.79 9.55 27.32
N ARG A 253 1.67 8.59 26.41
CA ARG A 253 0.47 7.73 26.26
C ARG A 253 0.72 6.24 26.43
N GLY A 254 1.97 5.83 26.64
CA GLY A 254 2.38 4.44 26.79
C GLY A 254 2.92 3.83 25.49
N VAL A 255 3.73 2.79 25.63
CA VAL A 255 4.48 2.14 24.53
C VAL A 255 3.59 1.52 23.45
N ASP A 256 2.36 1.13 23.79
CA ASP A 256 1.40 0.52 22.86
C ASP A 256 0.45 1.54 22.22
N SER A 257 0.66 2.84 22.45
CA SER A 257 -0.22 3.89 21.94
C SER A 257 0.00 4.22 20.47
N PHE A 258 1.20 3.92 19.93
CA PHE A 258 1.53 4.14 18.53
C PHE A 258 2.38 3.01 17.95
N VAL A 259 2.05 2.58 16.73
CA VAL A 259 2.92 1.72 15.92
C VAL A 259 2.88 2.15 14.46
N SER A 260 4.03 2.06 13.79
CA SER A 260 4.15 2.31 12.35
C SER A 260 4.87 1.14 11.68
N ASN A 261 4.24 0.55 10.68
CA ASN A 261 4.74 -0.61 9.95
C ASN A 261 4.96 -0.24 8.49
N SER A 262 6.17 -0.47 7.98
CA SER A 262 6.55 -0.16 6.59
C SER A 262 6.95 -1.43 5.85
N VAL A 263 6.17 -1.83 4.87
CA VAL A 263 6.42 -3.03 4.06
C VAL A 263 7.08 -2.64 2.74
N ARG A 264 8.18 -3.33 2.41
CA ARG A 264 8.87 -3.27 1.11
C ARG A 264 8.73 -4.62 0.42
N ALA A 265 8.40 -4.66 -0.85
CA ALA A 265 8.24 -5.92 -1.57
C ALA A 265 9.43 -6.25 -2.49
N HIS A 266 9.63 -7.55 -2.73
CA HIS A 266 10.57 -8.04 -3.73
C HIS A 266 10.35 -7.37 -5.08
N ASN A 267 11.44 -6.90 -5.71
CA ASN A 267 11.45 -6.19 -6.99
C ASN A 267 10.56 -4.93 -7.08
N ASP A 268 10.07 -4.40 -5.96
CA ASP A 268 9.54 -3.04 -5.93
C ASP A 268 10.70 -2.03 -5.91
N GLY A 269 10.72 -1.13 -6.89
CA GLY A 269 11.69 -0.05 -6.99
C GLY A 269 11.34 1.21 -6.22
N VAL A 270 10.07 1.40 -5.82
CA VAL A 270 9.61 2.65 -5.21
C VAL A 270 10.32 2.99 -3.90
N PRO A 271 10.56 2.06 -2.97
CA PRO A 271 11.33 2.35 -1.76
C PRO A 271 12.75 2.86 -2.04
N ALA A 272 13.30 2.60 -3.24
CA ALA A 272 14.61 3.12 -3.60
C ALA A 272 14.57 4.59 -4.06
N LEU A 273 13.39 5.21 -4.17
CA LEU A 273 13.21 6.55 -4.70
C LEU A 273 12.59 7.51 -3.66
N PRO A 274 12.99 8.79 -3.68
CA PRO A 274 14.21 9.30 -4.31
C PRO A 274 15.48 8.64 -3.71
N PRO A 275 16.59 8.60 -4.45
CA PRO A 275 17.84 8.00 -3.99
C PRO A 275 18.40 8.63 -2.71
N GLN A 276 18.97 7.80 -1.83
CA GLN A 276 19.61 8.25 -0.59
C GLN A 276 20.76 9.24 -0.83
N ARG A 277 21.51 9.08 -1.93
CA ARG A 277 22.61 10.00 -2.31
C ARG A 277 22.16 11.46 -2.51
N PHE A 278 20.87 11.71 -2.68
CA PHE A 278 20.29 13.06 -2.73
C PHE A 278 19.79 13.54 -1.37
N GLY A 279 20.30 12.96 -0.28
CA GLY A 279 19.98 13.36 1.09
C GLY A 279 18.61 12.90 1.57
N TYR A 280 17.98 11.93 0.90
CA TYR A 280 16.72 11.33 1.32
C TYR A 280 16.95 10.16 2.28
N SER A 281 16.03 9.97 3.23
CA SER A 281 16.07 8.86 4.19
C SER A 281 14.68 8.26 4.35
N HIS A 282 14.64 6.99 4.75
CA HIS A 282 13.36 6.36 5.07
C HIS A 282 12.85 6.85 6.42
N PHE A 283 11.53 7.00 6.54
CA PHE A 283 10.88 7.14 7.83
C PHE A 283 10.94 5.78 8.54
N THR A 284 11.14 5.81 9.86
CA THR A 284 11.53 4.61 10.59
C THR A 284 10.60 4.32 11.75
N SER A 285 10.34 3.03 11.90
CA SER A 285 9.64 2.36 12.99
C SER A 285 9.91 0.87 12.70
N GLU A 286 8.90 0.02 12.59
CA GLU A 286 9.05 -1.37 12.15
C GLU A 286 9.09 -1.48 10.61
N ILE A 287 10.11 -2.13 10.06
CA ILE A 287 10.31 -2.25 8.61
C ILE A 287 10.40 -3.72 8.21
N PHE A 288 9.68 -4.08 7.15
CA PHE A 288 9.54 -5.45 6.69
C PHE A 288 9.92 -5.59 5.23
N PHE A 289 10.45 -6.76 4.89
CA PHE A 289 10.68 -7.18 3.52
C PHE A 289 9.74 -8.34 3.19
N LEU A 290 8.84 -8.12 2.24
CA LEU A 290 7.97 -9.14 1.68
C LEU A 290 8.68 -9.81 0.50
N HIS A 291 8.93 -11.10 0.63
CA HIS A 291 9.53 -11.91 -0.42
C HIS A 291 8.70 -13.18 -0.60
N HIS A 292 8.11 -13.34 -1.79
CA HIS A 292 7.43 -14.58 -2.17
C HIS A 292 6.33 -15.05 -1.19
N GLY A 293 5.59 -14.11 -0.59
CA GLY A 293 4.51 -14.39 0.35
C GLY A 293 4.94 -14.48 1.81
N CYS A 294 6.25 -14.56 2.08
CA CYS A 294 6.80 -14.50 3.42
C CYS A 294 7.20 -13.05 3.77
N LEU A 295 6.92 -12.64 5.00
CA LEU A 295 7.24 -11.31 5.52
C LEU A 295 8.38 -11.43 6.54
N TYR A 296 9.45 -10.67 6.36
CA TYR A 296 10.64 -10.73 7.20
C TYR A 296 10.90 -9.36 7.85
N HIS A 297 11.23 -9.34 9.14
CA HIS A 297 11.76 -8.15 9.81
C HIS A 297 13.10 -7.77 9.20
N ILE A 298 13.24 -6.49 8.80
CA ILE A 298 14.52 -5.92 8.40
C ILE A 298 15.26 -5.47 9.66
N PRO A 299 16.52 -5.90 9.89
CA PRO A 299 17.29 -5.43 11.03
C PRO A 299 17.39 -3.89 11.03
N PRO A 300 17.29 -3.21 12.19
CA PRO A 300 17.28 -1.74 12.22
C PRO A 300 18.49 -1.06 11.56
N ARG A 301 19.66 -1.70 11.59
CA ARG A 301 20.89 -1.22 10.91
C ARG A 301 20.80 -1.25 9.39
N GLU A 302 19.91 -2.10 8.85
CA GLU A 302 19.71 -2.31 7.42
C GLU A 302 18.55 -1.47 6.84
N ARG A 303 18.00 -0.55 7.64
CA ARG A 303 16.79 0.23 7.31
C ARG A 303 16.85 1.03 6.00
N GLU A 304 18.03 1.39 5.50
CA GLU A 304 18.16 2.16 4.25
C GLU A 304 18.28 1.29 2.98
N TYR A 305 18.45 -0.03 3.15
CA TYR A 305 18.54 -0.98 2.04
C TYR A 305 17.17 -1.40 1.53
N THR A 306 17.04 -1.55 0.22
CA THR A 306 15.76 -1.87 -0.44
C THR A 306 15.76 -3.24 -1.10
N VAL A 307 16.90 -3.93 -1.13
CA VAL A 307 17.06 -5.27 -1.70
C VAL A 307 17.81 -6.16 -0.72
N PHE A 308 17.25 -7.34 -0.46
CA PHE A 308 17.79 -8.37 0.41
C PHE A 308 17.83 -9.71 -0.32
N ASP A 309 18.84 -10.52 -0.02
CA ASP A 309 18.81 -11.94 -0.36
C ASP A 309 18.05 -12.69 0.76
N VAL A 310 17.38 -13.77 0.40
CA VAL A 310 16.57 -14.60 1.32
C VAL A 310 17.00 -16.06 1.16
N SER A 311 17.22 -16.75 2.27
CA SER A 311 17.74 -18.13 2.30
C SER A 311 16.67 -19.20 2.07
N HIS A 312 15.39 -18.90 2.30
CA HIS A 312 14.25 -19.81 2.11
C HIS A 312 14.41 -21.14 2.86
N ASP A 313 14.84 -21.05 4.11
CA ASP A 313 15.03 -22.16 5.04
C ASP A 313 13.76 -22.50 5.83
N GLU A 314 12.67 -21.75 5.63
CA GLU A 314 11.38 -22.04 6.23
C GLU A 314 10.69 -23.29 5.64
N GLU A 315 10.02 -24.07 6.50
CA GLU A 315 9.26 -25.25 6.09
C GLU A 315 8.11 -24.89 5.14
N GLY A 316 7.94 -25.68 4.07
CA GLY A 316 6.83 -25.54 3.13
C GLY A 316 7.03 -24.48 2.03
N TYR A 317 8.17 -23.78 2.00
CA TYR A 317 8.49 -22.88 0.89
C TYR A 317 8.62 -23.64 -0.44
N SER A 318 7.87 -23.20 -1.45
CA SER A 318 7.92 -23.80 -2.80
C SER A 318 7.81 -22.74 -3.89
N PRO A 319 8.88 -22.51 -4.68
CA PRO A 319 8.85 -21.58 -5.81
C PRO A 319 7.76 -21.87 -6.84
N ALA A 320 7.35 -23.14 -6.98
CA ALA A 320 6.34 -23.56 -7.95
C ALA A 320 4.92 -23.06 -7.58
N LEU A 321 4.67 -22.77 -6.29
CA LEU A 321 3.38 -22.31 -5.78
C LEU A 321 3.24 -20.79 -5.74
N LEU A 322 4.29 -20.05 -6.10
CA LEU A 322 4.29 -18.60 -6.02
C LEU A 322 3.30 -18.00 -7.03
N LEU A 323 2.34 -17.21 -6.54
CA LEU A 323 1.36 -16.57 -7.40
C LEU A 323 1.99 -15.46 -8.25
N HIS A 324 2.95 -14.72 -7.68
CA HIS A 324 3.62 -13.56 -8.29
C HIS A 324 5.15 -13.59 -8.07
N PRO A 325 5.90 -14.54 -8.67
CA PRO A 325 7.35 -14.70 -8.46
C PRO A 325 8.19 -13.47 -8.86
N ARG A 326 7.74 -12.65 -9.83
CA ARG A 326 8.45 -11.42 -10.19
C ARG A 326 8.34 -10.30 -9.15
N GLY A 327 7.48 -10.44 -8.13
CA GLY A 327 7.17 -9.36 -7.18
C GLY A 327 6.79 -8.06 -7.89
N GLY A 328 7.06 -6.90 -7.29
CA GLY A 328 6.81 -5.58 -7.87
C GLY A 328 5.88 -4.72 -7.03
N HIS A 329 5.78 -3.44 -7.41
CA HIS A 329 5.07 -2.43 -6.63
C HIS A 329 3.58 -2.71 -6.37
N ASN A 330 2.95 -3.60 -7.14
CA ASN A 330 1.51 -3.89 -7.01
C ASN A 330 1.21 -5.20 -6.27
N TYR A 331 2.22 -5.82 -5.63
CA TYR A 331 2.12 -7.14 -4.99
C TYR A 331 2.61 -7.12 -3.54
N TYR A 332 1.73 -6.76 -2.60
CA TYR A 332 2.08 -6.54 -1.18
C TYR A 332 1.40 -7.47 -0.17
N ASN A 333 0.23 -8.01 -0.48
CA ASN A 333 -0.58 -8.73 0.50
C ASN A 333 -1.10 -10.06 -0.03
N GLY A 334 -0.29 -10.73 -0.85
CA GLY A 334 -0.72 -11.94 -1.57
C GLY A 334 -1.70 -11.68 -2.72
N ARG A 335 -2.11 -10.43 -2.92
CA ARG A 335 -3.12 -10.01 -3.89
C ARG A 335 -2.51 -9.29 -5.09
N ASP A 336 -3.19 -9.39 -6.23
CA ASP A 336 -2.96 -8.53 -7.38
C ASP A 336 -3.82 -7.27 -7.23
N MET A 337 -3.20 -6.15 -6.85
CA MET A 337 -3.90 -4.88 -6.61
C MET A 337 -4.68 -4.38 -7.84
N GLU A 338 -4.27 -4.77 -9.05
CA GLU A 338 -4.96 -4.38 -10.28
C GLU A 338 -6.19 -5.25 -10.58
N LYS A 339 -6.36 -6.40 -9.90
CA LYS A 339 -7.50 -7.31 -10.08
C LYS A 339 -8.83 -6.60 -9.83
N VAL A 340 -8.92 -5.79 -8.77
CA VAL A 340 -10.13 -5.03 -8.44
C VAL A 340 -10.48 -4.08 -9.57
N GLY A 341 -9.53 -3.23 -9.99
CA GLY A 341 -9.74 -2.28 -11.07
C GLY A 341 -10.14 -2.96 -12.38
N ARG A 342 -9.46 -4.04 -12.77
CA ARG A 342 -9.81 -4.81 -13.98
C ARG A 342 -11.21 -5.43 -13.92
N ARG A 343 -11.63 -5.95 -12.76
CA ARG A 343 -12.98 -6.52 -12.59
C ARG A 343 -14.06 -5.45 -12.50
N ILE A 344 -13.79 -4.31 -11.88
CA ILE A 344 -14.72 -3.18 -11.83
C ILE A 344 -14.95 -2.61 -13.24
N LYS A 345 -13.91 -2.57 -14.10
CA LYS A 345 -14.08 -2.21 -15.52
C LYS A 345 -15.09 -3.11 -16.25
N TRP A 346 -15.30 -4.37 -15.82
CA TRP A 346 -16.30 -5.26 -16.42
C TRP A 346 -17.74 -4.93 -16.00
N ILE A 347 -17.90 -4.25 -14.88
CA ILE A 347 -19.21 -3.97 -14.30
C ILE A 347 -19.91 -2.82 -15.05
N ASP A 348 -19.24 -1.69 -15.30
CA ASP A 348 -19.94 -0.52 -15.84
C ASP A 348 -19.15 0.33 -16.86
N GLY A 349 -17.97 -0.13 -17.31
CA GLY A 349 -16.98 0.80 -17.88
C GLY A 349 -16.53 1.82 -16.82
N ALA A 350 -15.60 2.73 -17.11
CA ALA A 350 -15.09 3.66 -16.09
C ALA A 350 -16.26 4.48 -15.46
N PRO A 351 -16.64 4.22 -14.19
CA PRO A 351 -17.92 4.70 -13.68
C PRO A 351 -17.82 6.19 -13.36
N VAL A 352 -18.45 7.03 -14.18
CA VAL A 352 -18.51 8.48 -13.99
C VAL A 352 -19.63 8.87 -13.02
N SER A 353 -20.74 8.12 -13.00
CA SER A 353 -21.96 8.44 -12.24
C SER A 353 -21.97 7.94 -10.79
N GLY A 354 -21.03 7.07 -10.38
CA GLY A 354 -21.01 6.47 -9.03
C GLY A 354 -22.18 5.51 -8.76
N GLU A 355 -23.00 5.21 -9.76
CA GLU A 355 -24.13 4.27 -9.71
C GLU A 355 -23.96 3.20 -10.78
N LEU A 356 -24.36 1.97 -10.46
CA LEU A 356 -24.24 0.83 -11.36
C LEU A 356 -25.44 0.79 -12.32
N ARG A 357 -25.19 0.67 -13.63
CA ARG A 357 -26.26 0.53 -14.64
C ARG A 357 -27.11 -0.72 -14.41
N SER A 358 -28.40 -0.64 -14.69
CA SER A 358 -29.29 -1.81 -14.67
C SER A 358 -28.75 -2.96 -15.55
N GLY A 359 -28.87 -4.20 -15.06
CA GLY A 359 -28.42 -5.41 -15.75
C GLY A 359 -26.91 -5.63 -15.80
N TRP A 360 -26.11 -4.85 -15.06
CA TRP A 360 -24.66 -5.02 -14.99
C TRP A 360 -24.23 -6.40 -14.45
N GLU A 361 -24.96 -6.93 -13.47
CA GLU A 361 -24.62 -8.20 -12.80
C GLU A 361 -24.64 -9.36 -13.81
N THR A 362 -25.68 -9.43 -14.65
CA THR A 362 -25.77 -10.42 -15.73
C THR A 362 -24.59 -10.30 -16.69
N LYS A 363 -24.27 -9.08 -17.14
CA LYS A 363 -23.11 -8.84 -18.04
C LYS A 363 -21.79 -9.26 -17.41
N TYR A 364 -21.63 -8.98 -16.10
CA TYR A 364 -20.45 -9.37 -15.34
C TYR A 364 -20.32 -10.90 -15.27
N LEU A 365 -21.40 -11.60 -14.92
CA LEU A 365 -21.42 -13.06 -14.82
C LEU A 365 -21.18 -13.74 -16.17
N GLU A 366 -21.74 -13.22 -17.26
CA GLU A 366 -21.45 -13.69 -18.62
C GLU A 366 -19.97 -13.53 -18.98
N ARG A 367 -19.37 -12.39 -18.65
CA ARG A 367 -17.95 -12.12 -18.86
C ARG A 367 -17.07 -13.06 -18.04
N LEU A 368 -17.41 -13.25 -16.77
CA LEU A 368 -16.73 -14.18 -15.86
C LEU A 368 -16.78 -15.62 -16.39
N ALA A 369 -17.96 -16.09 -16.82
CA ALA A 369 -18.13 -17.43 -17.39
C ALA A 369 -17.33 -17.61 -18.68
N LYS A 370 -17.22 -16.57 -19.52
CA LYS A 370 -16.37 -16.58 -20.72
C LYS A 370 -14.89 -16.71 -20.36
N GLU A 371 -14.42 -16.01 -19.33
CA GLU A 371 -13.02 -16.11 -18.88
C GLU A 371 -12.71 -17.47 -18.22
N LYS A 372 -13.62 -18.01 -17.39
CA LYS A 372 -13.47 -19.36 -16.82
C LYS A 372 -13.38 -20.44 -17.91
N ARG A 373 -14.24 -20.38 -18.94
CA ARG A 373 -14.17 -21.29 -20.11
C ARG A 373 -12.84 -21.18 -20.87
N ARG A 374 -12.34 -19.95 -21.08
CA ARG A 374 -11.03 -19.71 -21.71
C ARG A 374 -9.86 -20.27 -20.90
N GLN A 375 -9.95 -20.24 -19.57
CA GLN A 375 -8.93 -20.81 -18.69
C GLN A 375 -8.94 -22.34 -18.74
N ALA A 376 -10.12 -22.97 -18.62
CA ALA A 376 -10.27 -24.42 -18.68
C ALA A 376 -9.83 -25.02 -20.03
N SER A 377 -10.24 -24.42 -21.16
CA SER A 377 -9.86 -24.89 -22.50
C SER A 377 -8.34 -24.90 -22.72
N LYS A 378 -7.62 -23.90 -22.21
CA LYS A 378 -6.16 -23.83 -22.34
C LYS A 378 -5.41 -24.73 -21.36
N GLN A 379 -5.95 -24.99 -20.17
CA GLN A 379 -5.41 -26.00 -19.28
C GLN A 379 -5.52 -27.41 -19.89
N ASN A 380 -6.61 -27.70 -20.60
CA ASN A 380 -6.77 -28.96 -21.33
C ASN A 380 -5.86 -29.06 -22.56
N ALA A 381 -5.64 -27.96 -23.29
CA ALA A 381 -4.72 -27.94 -24.43
C ALA A 381 -3.26 -28.20 -24.03
N ASN A 382 -2.84 -27.77 -22.83
CA ASN A 382 -1.50 -28.03 -22.29
C ASN A 382 -1.33 -29.42 -21.65
N LYS A 383 -2.40 -30.20 -21.49
CA LYS A 383 -2.36 -31.58 -20.95
C LYS A 383 -2.34 -32.64 -22.04
N LEU A 384 -2.52 -32.28 -23.31
CA LEU A 384 -2.34 -33.21 -24.42
C LEU A 384 -0.85 -33.50 -24.59
N PRO A 385 -0.41 -34.78 -24.59
CA PRO A 385 0.99 -35.11 -24.75
C PRO A 385 1.47 -34.56 -26.09
N ALA A 386 2.69 -34.00 -26.11
CA ALA A 386 3.41 -33.74 -27.35
C ALA A 386 3.40 -35.06 -28.13
N LYS A 387 2.58 -35.14 -29.18
CA LYS A 387 2.61 -36.27 -30.09
C LYS A 387 4.03 -36.33 -30.63
N GLY A 388 4.69 -37.47 -30.37
CA GLY A 388 6.02 -37.76 -30.87
C GLY A 388 6.10 -37.50 -32.36
N GLY A 389 7.15 -36.80 -32.74
CA GLY A 389 7.67 -36.68 -34.09
C GLY A 389 9.18 -36.82 -33.98
#